data_AF-A0A0P4WCR6-F1
#
_entry.id   AF-A0A0P4WCR6-F1
#
_cell.length_a   1.000
_cell.length_b   1.000
_cell.length_c   1.000
_cell.angle_alpha   90.00
_cell.angle_beta   90.00
_cell.angle_gamma   90.00
#
_symmetry.space_group_name_H-M   'P 1'
#
loop_
_entity.id
_entity.type
_entity.pdbx_description
1 polymer ?
#
loop_
_entity_poly.entity_id
_entity_poly.type
_entity_poly.pdbx_seq_one_letter_code
_entity_poly.pdbx_strand_id
1 'polypeptide(L)'
;MGDMEPKSRPRLGLDEVRRAAERVSAHLHKTPVLTSTHLNALAGRQLFFKAEHLQKTGSFKARGACNAVFMEKQLNPDSMGVVTDSSGNHAQAVAYAARCVGLPCTVVVPRGAPKVKCDAIRDYGASLVFCDPSPTARRETCAQVAQETGKTIIQSSSNYHVIAGQGTLALELLEEVRIKAGQD
;
A
#
# COMPACT_ATOMS: atom_id res chain seq x y z
N MET A 1 -12.62 -35.09 17.09
CA MET A 1 -12.06 -34.30 15.99
C MET A 1 -12.78 -32.96 16.04
N GLY A 2 -12.16 -31.93 16.63
CA GLY A 2 -12.83 -30.66 16.90
C GLY A 2 -13.03 -29.89 15.60
N ASP A 3 -14.27 -29.56 15.28
CA ASP A 3 -14.61 -28.61 14.23
C ASP A 3 -13.92 -27.28 14.55
N MET A 4 -12.90 -26.93 13.75
CA MET A 4 -12.33 -25.59 13.78
C MET A 4 -13.38 -24.65 13.21
N GLU A 5 -13.89 -23.74 14.05
CA GLU A 5 -14.73 -22.63 13.60
C GLU A 5 -14.09 -21.95 12.38
N PRO A 6 -14.89 -21.58 11.36
CA PRO A 6 -14.36 -20.82 10.24
C PRO A 6 -13.81 -19.50 10.77
N LYS A 7 -12.49 -19.29 10.63
CA LYS A 7 -11.84 -18.01 10.93
C LYS A 7 -12.69 -16.89 10.32
N SER A 8 -13.29 -16.05 11.17
CA SER A 8 -14.22 -15.02 10.74
C SER A 8 -13.57 -14.17 9.64
N ARG A 9 -14.30 -13.96 8.53
CA ARG A 9 -13.79 -13.12 7.43
C ARG A 9 -13.48 -11.73 7.99
N PRO A 10 -12.31 -11.14 7.70
CA PRO A 10 -12.02 -9.79 8.14
C PRO A 10 -13.12 -8.85 7.66
N ARG A 11 -13.81 -8.19 8.59
CA ARG A 11 -14.83 -7.19 8.25
C ARG A 11 -14.11 -5.93 7.78
N LEU A 12 -14.40 -5.47 6.58
CA LEU A 12 -13.92 -4.18 6.10
C LEU A 12 -15.00 -3.13 6.36
N GLY A 13 -14.75 -2.24 7.34
CA GLY A 13 -15.63 -1.14 7.69
C GLY A 13 -14.84 0.13 8.03
N LEU A 14 -15.57 1.16 8.46
CA LEU A 14 -14.99 2.45 8.82
C LEU A 14 -13.98 2.34 9.97
N ASP A 15 -14.23 1.46 10.93
CA ASP A 15 -13.36 1.31 12.09
C ASP A 15 -12.02 0.68 11.73
N GLU A 16 -11.98 -0.25 10.77
CA GLU A 16 -10.73 -0.77 10.22
C GLU A 16 -9.93 0.30 9.49
N VAL A 17 -10.60 1.22 8.80
CA VAL A 17 -9.94 2.36 8.15
C VAL A 17 -9.38 3.33 9.20
N ARG A 18 -10.11 3.60 10.30
CA ARG A 18 -9.61 4.43 11.41
C ARG A 18 -8.40 3.81 12.10
N ARG A 19 -8.49 2.52 12.44
CA ARG A 19 -7.35 1.76 12.99
C ARG A 19 -6.16 1.73 12.03
N ALA A 20 -6.41 1.66 10.73
CA ALA A 20 -5.36 1.76 9.73
C ALA A 20 -4.71 3.15 9.75
N ALA A 21 -5.50 4.23 9.84
CA ALA A 21 -4.99 5.60 9.90
C ALA A 21 -4.07 5.82 11.10
N GLU A 22 -4.48 5.37 12.29
CA GLU A 22 -3.67 5.41 13.50
C GLU A 22 -2.33 4.69 13.30
N ARG A 23 -2.39 3.43 12.81
CA ARG A 23 -1.22 2.57 12.59
C ARG A 23 -0.18 3.17 11.64
N VAL A 24 -0.62 3.83 10.57
CA VAL A 24 0.30 4.30 9.51
C VAL A 24 0.71 5.76 9.65
N SER A 25 0.01 6.55 10.47
CA SER A 25 0.16 8.01 10.56
C SER A 25 1.62 8.50 10.71
N ALA A 26 2.41 7.86 11.57
CA ALA A 26 3.81 8.24 11.82
C ALA A 26 4.76 7.97 10.63
N HIS A 27 4.32 7.17 9.65
CA HIS A 27 5.16 6.72 8.53
C HIS A 27 4.74 7.34 7.19
N LEU A 28 3.69 8.15 7.16
CA LEU A 28 3.12 8.73 5.94
C LEU A 28 3.10 10.25 6.03
N HIS A 29 3.07 10.91 4.87
CA HIS A 29 2.76 12.32 4.79
C HIS A 29 1.25 12.52 4.94
N LYS A 30 0.82 13.53 5.71
CA LYS A 30 -0.49 14.18 5.49
C LYS A 30 -0.38 15.00 4.21
N THR A 31 -0.84 14.44 3.10
CA THR A 31 -0.77 15.09 1.79
C THR A 31 -1.75 16.28 1.73
N PRO A 32 -1.45 17.36 1.00
CA PRO A 32 -2.34 18.51 0.97
C PRO A 32 -3.59 18.25 0.13
N VAL A 33 -4.67 19.00 0.41
CA VAL A 33 -5.79 19.18 -0.51
C VAL A 33 -5.58 20.45 -1.34
N LEU A 34 -5.42 20.26 -2.64
CA LEU A 34 -5.26 21.34 -3.62
C LEU A 34 -6.63 21.76 -4.17
N THR A 35 -6.73 23.01 -4.61
CA THR A 35 -7.89 23.59 -5.29
C THR A 35 -7.44 24.33 -6.55
N SER A 36 -8.36 24.65 -7.45
CA SER A 36 -8.05 25.43 -8.66
C SER A 36 -9.24 26.31 -9.03
N THR A 37 -9.04 27.62 -9.03
CA THR A 37 -10.08 28.61 -9.39
C THR A 37 -10.58 28.40 -10.82
N HIS A 38 -9.66 28.11 -11.75
CA HIS A 38 -9.99 27.82 -13.14
C HIS A 38 -10.86 26.57 -13.27
N LEU A 39 -10.48 25.46 -12.63
CA LEU A 39 -11.25 24.22 -12.69
C LEU A 39 -12.60 24.35 -11.97
N ASN A 40 -12.67 25.14 -10.90
CA ASN A 40 -13.93 25.43 -10.21
C ASN A 40 -14.91 26.17 -11.13
N ALA A 41 -14.43 27.20 -11.85
CA ALA A 41 -15.24 27.95 -12.80
C ALA A 41 -15.75 27.06 -13.94
N LEU A 42 -14.89 26.21 -14.50
CA LEU A 42 -15.29 25.25 -15.54
C LEU A 42 -16.33 24.22 -15.03
N ALA A 43 -16.21 23.77 -13.78
CA ALA A 43 -17.08 22.74 -13.22
C ALA A 43 -18.36 23.29 -12.59
N GLY A 44 -18.48 24.63 -12.44
CA GLY A 44 -19.58 25.30 -11.73
C GLY A 44 -19.68 24.94 -10.24
N ARG A 45 -18.58 24.47 -9.64
CA ARG A 45 -18.55 23.94 -8.26
C ARG A 45 -17.14 23.99 -7.68
N GLN A 46 -17.00 23.93 -6.36
CA GLN A 46 -15.68 23.78 -5.73
C GLN A 46 -15.14 22.34 -5.91
N LEU A 47 -13.91 22.23 -6.42
CA LEU A 47 -13.19 20.97 -6.59
C LEU A 47 -12.01 20.90 -5.64
N PHE A 48 -11.82 19.71 -5.06
CA PHE A 48 -10.77 19.41 -4.10
C PHE A 48 -9.96 18.20 -4.57
N PHE A 49 -8.64 18.32 -4.55
CA PHE A 49 -7.72 17.30 -5.07
C PHE A 49 -6.76 16.85 -3.97
N LYS A 50 -6.94 15.63 -3.46
CA LYS A 50 -6.00 15.03 -2.49
C LYS A 50 -4.70 14.64 -3.20
N ALA A 51 -3.59 15.31 -2.89
CA ALA A 51 -2.34 15.25 -3.65
C ALA A 51 -1.47 14.01 -3.32
N GLU A 52 -1.96 12.81 -3.59
CA GLU A 52 -1.23 11.57 -3.26
C GLU A 52 0.02 11.30 -4.09
N HIS A 53 0.25 12.05 -5.17
CA HIS A 53 1.54 12.04 -5.87
C HIS A 53 2.69 12.58 -5.00
N LEU A 54 2.37 13.30 -3.91
CA LEU A 54 3.33 13.81 -2.91
C LEU A 54 3.48 12.88 -1.69
N GLN A 55 2.79 11.74 -1.68
CA GLN A 55 2.93 10.75 -0.62
C GLN A 55 4.32 10.08 -0.66
N LYS A 56 4.73 9.42 0.42
CA LYS A 56 5.86 8.48 0.40
C LYS A 56 5.76 7.56 -0.82
N THR A 57 6.89 7.29 -1.47
CA THR A 57 6.96 6.49 -2.71
C THR A 57 6.22 7.09 -3.92
N GLY A 58 5.78 8.35 -3.83
CA GLY A 58 5.16 9.09 -4.94
C GLY A 58 3.73 8.67 -5.27
N SER A 59 3.04 7.93 -4.40
CA SER A 59 1.64 7.57 -4.61
C SER A 59 0.91 7.12 -3.35
N PHE A 60 -0.41 7.00 -3.45
CA PHE A 60 -1.27 6.52 -2.36
C PHE A 60 -0.95 5.10 -1.88
N LYS A 61 -0.24 4.28 -2.68
CA LYS A 61 0.01 2.87 -2.36
C LYS A 61 0.75 2.66 -1.04
N ALA A 62 1.54 3.65 -0.59
CA ALA A 62 2.18 3.63 0.73
C ALA A 62 1.18 3.41 1.86
N ARG A 63 -0.05 3.95 1.75
CA ARG A 63 -1.07 3.82 2.80
C ARG A 63 -1.44 2.37 3.07
N GLY A 64 -1.89 1.66 2.04
CA GLY A 64 -2.24 0.24 2.17
C GLY A 64 -1.04 -0.67 2.38
N ALA A 65 0.10 -0.38 1.74
CA ALA A 65 1.30 -1.21 1.93
C ALA A 65 1.82 -1.13 3.37
N CYS A 66 1.96 0.07 3.94
CA CYS A 66 2.32 0.24 5.35
C CYS A 66 1.32 -0.50 6.25
N ASN A 67 0.02 -0.31 6.04
CA ASN A 67 -0.97 -0.97 6.88
C ASN A 67 -0.86 -2.50 6.84
N ALA A 68 -0.73 -3.09 5.66
CA ALA A 68 -0.64 -4.54 5.50
C ALA A 68 0.66 -5.14 6.03
N VAL A 69 1.80 -4.50 5.77
CA VAL A 69 3.11 -4.99 6.23
C VAL A 69 3.27 -4.82 7.74
N PHE A 70 2.73 -3.74 8.33
CA PHE A 70 2.77 -3.55 9.77
C PHE A 70 1.85 -4.55 10.49
N MET A 71 0.69 -4.85 9.89
CA MET A 71 -0.17 -5.94 10.37
C MET A 71 0.52 -7.30 10.27
N GLU A 72 1.24 -7.58 9.19
CA GLU A 72 2.05 -8.81 9.08
C GLU A 72 3.06 -8.90 10.23
N LYS A 73 3.83 -7.84 10.48
CA LYS A 73 4.80 -7.83 11.59
C LYS A 73 4.12 -7.99 12.96
N GLN A 74 2.97 -7.37 13.16
CA GLN A 74 2.23 -7.40 14.42
C GLN A 74 1.62 -8.77 14.70
N LEU A 75 1.01 -9.40 13.68
CA LEU A 75 0.34 -10.70 13.83
C LEU A 75 1.34 -11.86 13.81
N ASN A 76 2.46 -11.71 13.09
CA ASN A 76 3.49 -12.72 12.93
C ASN A 76 4.86 -12.13 13.32
N PRO A 77 5.20 -12.06 14.63
CA PRO A 77 6.48 -11.50 15.08
C PRO A 77 7.72 -12.14 14.44
N ASP A 78 7.64 -13.44 14.16
CA ASP A 78 8.68 -14.27 13.54
C ASP A 78 8.56 -14.35 12.01
N SER A 79 7.83 -13.41 11.38
CA SER A 79 7.64 -13.37 9.93
C SER A 79 8.98 -13.41 9.17
N MET A 80 9.07 -14.28 8.18
CA MET A 80 10.22 -14.39 7.26
C MET A 80 10.32 -13.22 6.27
N GLY A 81 9.37 -12.27 6.35
CA GLY A 81 9.27 -11.11 5.50
C GLY A 81 8.12 -11.19 4.51
N VAL A 82 8.15 -10.32 3.52
CA VAL A 82 7.05 -10.11 2.58
C VAL A 82 7.50 -10.24 1.13
N VAL A 83 6.57 -10.67 0.27
CA VAL A 83 6.78 -10.74 -1.18
C VAL A 83 5.59 -10.12 -1.95
N THR A 84 5.84 -9.50 -3.09
CA THR A 84 4.78 -8.95 -3.97
C THR A 84 5.17 -9.03 -5.45
N ASP A 85 4.17 -9.09 -6.34
CA ASP A 85 4.31 -9.29 -7.79
C ASP A 85 4.07 -8.01 -8.61
N SER A 86 4.51 -6.86 -8.09
CA SER A 86 4.34 -5.56 -8.74
C SER A 86 5.66 -5.02 -9.31
N SER A 87 5.58 -4.23 -10.39
CA SER A 87 6.73 -3.53 -10.98
C SER A 87 6.61 -2.00 -10.93
N GLY A 88 5.73 -1.48 -10.07
CA GLY A 88 5.43 -0.04 -9.98
C GLY A 88 5.21 0.44 -8.56
N ASN A 89 4.24 1.33 -8.39
CA ASN A 89 3.98 2.03 -7.13
C ASN A 89 3.76 1.08 -5.92
N HIS A 90 3.08 -0.05 -6.13
CA HIS A 90 2.86 -1.01 -5.04
C HIS A 90 4.16 -1.69 -4.60
N ALA A 91 5.08 -2.00 -5.51
CA ALA A 91 6.37 -2.57 -5.16
C ALA A 91 7.21 -1.64 -4.31
N GLN A 92 7.31 -0.37 -4.71
CA GLN A 92 8.03 0.64 -3.93
C GLN A 92 7.38 0.84 -2.55
N ALA A 93 6.04 0.88 -2.50
CA ALA A 93 5.30 1.02 -1.26
C ALA A 93 5.51 -0.16 -0.29
N VAL A 94 5.50 -1.40 -0.79
CA VAL A 94 5.76 -2.59 0.04
C VAL A 94 7.22 -2.63 0.51
N ALA A 95 8.17 -2.31 -0.37
CA ALA A 95 9.59 -2.23 0.00
C ALA A 95 9.83 -1.15 1.08
N TYR A 96 9.26 0.04 0.91
CA TYR A 96 9.30 1.11 1.90
C TYR A 96 8.69 0.66 3.24
N ALA A 97 7.49 0.07 3.21
CA ALA A 97 6.82 -0.41 4.41
C ALA A 97 7.60 -1.49 5.15
N ALA A 98 8.17 -2.46 4.43
CA ALA A 98 8.99 -3.52 5.01
C ALA A 98 10.24 -2.95 5.69
N ARG A 99 10.90 -1.97 5.06
CA ARG A 99 12.02 -1.24 5.66
C ARG A 99 11.64 -0.55 6.97
N CYS A 100 10.47 0.09 7.05
CA CYS A 100 10.04 0.79 8.27
C CYS A 100 9.93 -0.13 9.51
N VAL A 101 9.62 -1.42 9.31
CA VAL A 101 9.46 -2.39 10.41
C VAL A 101 10.54 -3.49 10.43
N GLY A 102 11.59 -3.34 9.62
CA GLY A 102 12.72 -4.26 9.58
C GLY A 102 12.39 -5.66 9.03
N LEU A 103 11.38 -5.78 8.16
CA LEU A 103 11.06 -7.05 7.50
C LEU A 103 11.84 -7.20 6.17
N PRO A 104 12.35 -8.41 5.84
CA PRO A 104 12.85 -8.69 4.49
C PRO A 104 11.75 -8.48 3.45
N CYS A 105 12.09 -7.89 2.30
CA CYS A 105 11.17 -7.69 1.20
C CYS A 105 11.72 -8.29 -0.10
N THR A 106 10.87 -8.99 -0.83
CA THR A 106 11.18 -9.45 -2.19
C THR A 106 10.10 -8.97 -3.16
N VAL A 107 10.53 -8.47 -4.31
CA VAL A 107 9.61 -8.03 -5.36
C VAL A 107 9.87 -8.84 -6.62
N VAL A 108 8.83 -9.52 -7.08
CA VAL A 108 8.82 -10.18 -8.38
C VAL A 108 8.50 -9.17 -9.47
N VAL A 109 9.44 -8.96 -10.38
CA VAL A 109 9.35 -7.98 -11.47
C VAL A 109 9.54 -8.66 -12.83
N PRO A 110 8.83 -8.23 -13.89
CA PRO A 110 9.03 -8.79 -15.21
C PRO A 110 10.40 -8.36 -15.77
N ARG A 111 11.04 -9.25 -16.54
CA ARG A 111 12.20 -8.90 -17.36
C ARG A 111 11.86 -7.71 -18.26
N GLY A 112 12.76 -6.74 -18.32
CA GLY A 112 12.54 -5.47 -19.05
C GLY A 112 11.79 -4.39 -18.26
N ALA A 113 11.50 -4.60 -16.96
CA ALA A 113 10.99 -3.52 -16.11
C ALA A 113 11.93 -2.29 -16.15
N PRO A 114 11.39 -1.06 -16.20
CA PRO A 114 12.22 0.15 -16.29
C PRO A 114 13.25 0.22 -15.15
N LYS A 115 14.53 0.44 -15.50
CA LYS A 115 15.65 0.45 -14.55
C LYS A 115 15.39 1.36 -13.34
N VAL A 116 14.87 2.56 -13.59
CA VAL A 116 14.52 3.54 -12.53
C VAL A 116 13.55 2.97 -11.49
N LYS A 117 12.60 2.11 -11.89
CA LYS A 117 11.66 1.49 -10.96
C LYS A 117 12.33 0.36 -10.16
N CYS A 118 13.20 -0.41 -10.80
CA CYS A 118 13.99 -1.45 -10.12
C CYS A 118 14.96 -0.84 -9.11
N ASP A 119 15.65 0.24 -9.46
CA ASP A 119 16.57 0.93 -8.57
C ASP A 119 15.83 1.49 -7.35
N ALA A 120 14.69 2.18 -7.55
CA ALA A 120 13.88 2.69 -6.45
C ALA A 120 13.43 1.59 -5.46
N ILE A 121 13.13 0.38 -5.96
CA ILE A 121 12.79 -0.77 -5.09
C ILE A 121 14.01 -1.23 -4.28
N ARG A 122 15.19 -1.29 -4.92
CA ARG A 122 16.45 -1.66 -4.24
C ARG A 122 16.90 -0.63 -3.22
N ASP A 123 16.67 0.66 -3.47
CA ASP A 123 17.01 1.76 -2.55
C ASP A 123 16.19 1.69 -1.24
N TYR A 124 15.02 1.03 -1.28
CA TYR A 124 14.24 0.68 -0.09
C TYR A 124 14.69 -0.63 0.57
N GLY A 125 15.72 -1.31 0.06
CA GLY A 125 16.31 -2.52 0.65
C GLY A 125 15.65 -3.83 0.22
N ALA A 126 14.80 -3.82 -0.81
CA ALA A 126 14.14 -5.03 -1.29
C ALA A 126 14.97 -5.78 -2.35
N SER A 127 14.92 -7.11 -2.30
CA SER A 127 15.49 -7.98 -3.33
C SER A 127 14.56 -8.08 -4.54
N LEU A 128 15.12 -8.18 -5.74
CA LEU A 128 14.36 -8.38 -6.98
C LEU A 128 14.49 -9.82 -7.47
N VAL A 129 13.35 -10.42 -7.83
CA VAL A 129 13.29 -11.68 -8.58
C VAL A 129 12.68 -11.39 -9.94
N PHE A 130 13.37 -11.78 -11.01
CA PHE A 130 12.92 -11.51 -12.37
C PHE A 130 12.12 -12.68 -12.94
N CYS A 131 10.97 -12.40 -13.55
CA CYS A 131 10.13 -13.38 -14.22
C CYS A 131 9.86 -12.99 -15.68
N ASP A 132 9.13 -13.82 -16.42
CA ASP A 132 8.66 -13.45 -17.75
C ASP A 132 7.63 -12.32 -17.72
N PRO A 133 7.53 -11.50 -18.79
CA PRO A 133 6.67 -10.33 -18.84
C PRO A 133 5.18 -10.68 -19.07
N SER A 134 4.64 -11.61 -18.30
CA SER A 134 3.22 -11.96 -18.30
C SER A 134 2.61 -11.85 -16.89
N PRO A 135 1.32 -11.49 -16.76
CA PRO A 135 0.63 -11.48 -15.46
C PRO A 135 0.64 -12.85 -14.78
N THR A 136 0.52 -13.94 -15.54
CA THR A 136 0.53 -15.31 -15.03
C THR A 136 1.90 -15.67 -14.46
N ALA A 137 2.97 -15.45 -15.22
CA ALA A 137 4.34 -15.76 -14.78
C ALA A 137 4.70 -14.98 -13.51
N ARG A 138 4.33 -13.69 -13.41
CA ARG A 138 4.53 -12.90 -12.18
C ARG A 138 3.87 -13.52 -10.96
N ARG A 139 2.61 -13.95 -11.09
CA ARG A 139 1.85 -14.55 -9.98
C ARG A 139 2.43 -15.90 -9.58
N GLU A 140 2.76 -16.74 -10.55
CA GLU A 140 3.36 -18.05 -10.32
C GLU A 140 4.73 -17.93 -9.66
N THR A 141 5.62 -17.08 -10.19
CA THR A 141 6.93 -16.82 -9.58
C THR A 141 6.79 -16.22 -8.18
N CYS A 142 5.82 -15.33 -7.94
CA CYS A 142 5.56 -14.78 -6.60
C CYS A 142 5.08 -15.85 -5.61
N ALA A 143 4.18 -16.74 -6.04
CA ALA A 143 3.73 -17.86 -5.24
C ALA A 143 4.87 -18.85 -4.93
N GLN A 144 5.71 -19.14 -5.92
CA GLN A 144 6.90 -19.97 -5.75
C GLN A 144 7.87 -19.37 -4.73
N VAL A 145 8.22 -18.08 -4.87
CA VAL A 145 9.11 -17.39 -3.93
C VAL A 145 8.51 -17.39 -2.51
N ALA A 146 7.20 -17.16 -2.38
CA ALA A 146 6.53 -17.22 -1.09
C ALA A 146 6.66 -18.62 -0.45
N GLN A 147 6.41 -19.67 -1.23
CA GLN A 147 6.50 -21.06 -0.78
C GLN A 147 7.93 -21.44 -0.35
N GLU A 148 8.94 -21.07 -1.15
CA GLU A 148 10.34 -21.43 -0.89
C GLU A 148 10.95 -20.66 0.29
N THR A 149 10.52 -19.41 0.51
CA THR A 149 11.14 -18.52 1.52
C THR A 149 10.30 -18.35 2.79
N GLY A 150 9.06 -18.85 2.80
CA GLY A 150 8.11 -18.64 3.89
C GLY A 150 7.59 -17.21 4.01
N LYS A 151 7.82 -16.36 3.00
CA LYS A 151 7.38 -14.95 3.00
C LYS A 151 5.89 -14.80 2.74
N THR A 152 5.27 -13.83 3.39
CA THR A 152 3.86 -13.51 3.21
C THR A 152 3.64 -12.68 1.94
N ILE A 153 2.69 -13.09 1.09
CA ILE A 153 2.33 -12.33 -0.11
C ILE A 153 1.49 -11.10 0.26
N ILE A 154 1.97 -9.90 -0.10
CA ILE A 154 1.22 -8.65 0.05
C ILE A 154 0.60 -8.25 -1.29
N GLN A 155 -0.65 -8.66 -1.50
CA GLN A 155 -1.40 -8.35 -2.73
C GLN A 155 -1.95 -6.92 -2.75
N SER A 156 -1.88 -6.28 -3.92
CA SER A 156 -2.15 -4.84 -4.05
C SER A 156 -3.61 -4.40 -3.98
N SER A 157 -4.56 -5.33 -4.13
CA SER A 157 -5.99 -5.04 -4.25
C SER A 157 -6.92 -6.01 -3.53
N SER A 158 -6.51 -7.26 -3.28
CA SER A 158 -7.32 -8.30 -2.62
C SER A 158 -7.02 -8.44 -1.11
N ASN A 159 -5.98 -7.79 -0.61
CA ASN A 159 -5.63 -7.81 0.80
C ASN A 159 -6.46 -6.78 1.57
N TYR A 160 -7.26 -7.24 2.54
CA TYR A 160 -8.14 -6.39 3.36
C TYR A 160 -7.39 -5.28 4.10
N HIS A 161 -6.18 -5.54 4.60
CA HIS A 161 -5.37 -4.52 5.26
C HIS A 161 -4.85 -3.49 4.24
N VAL A 162 -4.52 -3.91 3.03
CA VAL A 162 -4.18 -2.96 1.96
C VAL A 162 -5.37 -2.05 1.69
N ILE A 163 -6.57 -2.61 1.48
CA ILE A 163 -7.79 -1.83 1.19
C ILE A 163 -8.10 -0.85 2.32
N ALA A 164 -8.10 -1.32 3.59
CA ALA A 164 -8.35 -0.47 4.75
C ALA A 164 -7.33 0.69 4.84
N GLY A 165 -6.05 0.41 4.58
CA GLY A 165 -5.03 1.44 4.55
C GLY A 165 -5.25 2.47 3.44
N GLN A 166 -5.66 2.05 2.23
CA GLN A 166 -5.98 3.03 1.17
C GLN A 166 -7.14 3.95 1.58
N GLY A 167 -8.12 3.45 2.32
CA GLY A 167 -9.26 4.23 2.82
C GLY A 167 -8.88 5.41 3.71
N THR A 168 -7.69 5.39 4.32
CA THR A 168 -7.21 6.48 5.21
C THR A 168 -7.12 7.82 4.50
N LEU A 169 -6.89 7.80 3.17
CA LEU A 169 -6.93 8.98 2.32
C LEU A 169 -8.24 9.74 2.46
N ALA A 170 -9.37 9.02 2.45
CA ALA A 170 -10.69 9.63 2.48
C ALA A 170 -10.98 10.28 3.84
N LEU A 171 -10.47 9.69 4.93
CA LEU A 171 -10.57 10.31 6.26
C LEU A 171 -9.91 11.68 6.29
N GLU A 172 -8.66 11.76 5.81
CA GLU A 172 -7.93 13.02 5.76
C GLU A 172 -8.56 14.04 4.81
N LEU A 173 -9.02 13.60 3.64
CA LEU A 173 -9.68 14.48 2.67
C LEU A 173 -10.96 15.10 3.25
N LEU A 174 -11.82 14.29 3.87
CA LEU A 174 -13.08 14.76 4.44
C LEU A 174 -12.85 15.69 5.64
N GLU A 175 -11.84 15.41 6.45
CA GLU A 175 -11.44 16.29 7.56
C GLU A 175 -10.97 17.66 7.03
N GLU A 176 -10.06 17.68 6.05
CA GLU A 176 -9.47 18.92 5.53
C GLU A 176 -10.46 19.75 4.71
N VAL A 177 -11.34 19.11 3.93
CA VAL A 177 -12.38 19.82 3.17
C VAL A 177 -13.41 20.46 4.09
N ARG A 178 -13.80 19.81 5.20
CA ARG A 178 -14.69 20.41 6.19
C ARG A 178 -14.09 21.68 6.81
N ILE A 179 -12.79 21.65 7.12
CA ILE A 179 -12.08 22.83 7.64
C ILE A 179 -12.07 23.94 6.60
N LYS A 180 -11.71 23.64 5.34
CA LYS A 180 -11.65 24.63 4.26
C LYS A 180 -13.02 25.23 3.92
N ALA A 181 -14.07 24.42 3.87
CA ALA A 181 -15.42 24.87 3.56
C ALA A 181 -16.09 25.68 4.69
N GLY A 182 -15.58 25.58 5.92
CA GLY A 182 -16.03 26.41 7.05
C GLY A 182 -15.26 27.72 7.22
N GLN A 183 -14.29 28.00 6.34
CA GLN A 183 -13.48 29.22 6.33
C GLN A 183 -13.87 30.21 5.22
N ASP A 184 -14.84 29.85 4.37
CA ASP A 184 -15.49 30.70 3.37
C ASP A 184 -16.88 31.16 3.87
#